data_AF-A0A350HCK2-F1
#
_entry.id   AF-A0A350HCK2-F1
#
_cell.length_a   1.000
_cell.length_b   1.000
_cell.length_c   1.000
_cell.angle_alpha   90.00
_cell.angle_beta   90.00
_cell.angle_gamma   90.00
#
_symmetry.space_group_name_H-M   'P 1'
#
loop_
_entity.id
_entity.type
_entity.pdbx_description
1 polymer ?
#
loop_
_entity_poly.entity_id
_entity_poly.type
_entity_poly.pdbx_seq_one_letter_code
_entity_poly.pdbx_strand_id
1 'polypeptide(L)'
;VGFPGETEQDFEATMKLVDTIGFDQSFSFIYSARPGTPASELIDEVSLSVKKERLALLQARLKYHANRIADEMVGSTTDVLVEGISKKR
;
A
#
# COMPACT_ATOMS: atom_id res chain seq x y z
N VAL A 1 -6.57 -1.36 4.17
CA VAL A 1 -6.44 -1.60 5.63
C VAL A 1 -7.58 -0.93 6.36
N GLY A 2 -7.94 -1.42 7.54
CA GLY A 2 -9.06 -0.94 8.33
C GLY A 2 -10.43 -1.39 7.82
N PHE A 3 -10.50 -2.55 7.16
CA PHE A 3 -11.78 -3.16 6.78
C PHE A 3 -12.62 -3.45 8.05
N PRO A 4 -13.96 -3.37 8.02
CA PRO A 4 -14.79 -3.68 9.18
C PRO A 4 -14.52 -5.11 9.67
N GLY A 5 -14.18 -5.25 10.95
CA GLY A 5 -13.79 -6.53 11.56
C GLY A 5 -12.32 -6.94 11.37
N GLU A 6 -11.46 -6.10 10.77
CA GLU A 6 -10.03 -6.39 10.60
C GLU A 6 -9.31 -6.52 11.96
N THR A 7 -8.90 -7.74 12.31
CA THR A 7 -8.16 -8.02 13.54
C THR A 7 -6.69 -7.62 13.42
N GLU A 8 -5.96 -7.65 14.53
CA GLU A 8 -4.50 -7.44 14.51
C GLU A 8 -3.78 -8.55 13.74
N GLN A 9 -4.23 -9.79 13.90
CA GLN A 9 -3.68 -10.95 13.20
C GLN A 9 -3.89 -10.85 11.68
N ASP A 10 -5.04 -10.33 11.23
CA ASP A 10 -5.29 -10.10 9.80
C ASP A 10 -4.36 -9.05 9.21
N PHE A 11 -4.08 -7.99 9.99
CA PHE A 11 -3.14 -6.95 9.59
C PHE A 11 -1.71 -7.49 9.53
N GLU A 12 -1.27 -8.25 10.54
CA GLU A 12 0.04 -8.90 10.53
C GLU A 12 0.21 -9.87 9.37
N ALA A 13 -0.82 -10.67 9.06
CA ALA A 13 -0.82 -11.56 7.90
C ALA A 13 -0.67 -10.78 6.58
N THR A 14 -1.33 -9.62 6.47
CA THR A 14 -1.18 -8.71 5.33
C THR A 14 0.25 -8.19 5.22
N MET A 15 0.87 -7.76 6.33
CA MET A 15 2.26 -7.29 6.35
C MET A 15 3.23 -8.39 5.95
N LYS A 16 3.03 -9.62 6.43
CA LYS A 16 3.83 -10.79 6.04
C LYS A 16 3.71 -11.09 4.56
N LEU A 17 2.51 -10.97 3.98
CA LEU A 17 2.29 -11.16 2.54
C LEU A 17 3.06 -10.11 1.72
N VAL A 18 2.97 -8.84 2.12
CA VAL A 18 3.72 -7.74 1.49
C VAL A 18 5.22 -8.00 1.48
N ASP A 19 5.74 -8.54 2.58
CA ASP A 19 7.15 -8.88 2.71
C ASP A 19 7.58 -10.09 1.91
N THR A 20 6.70 -11.07 1.80
CA THR A 20 6.96 -12.29 1.03
C THR A 20 6.99 -11.98 -0.47
N ILE A 21 6.10 -11.12 -0.95
CA ILE A 21 6.00 -10.78 -2.37
C ILE A 21 7.04 -9.72 -2.76
N GLY A 22 7.29 -8.73 -1.90
CA GLY A 22 8.25 -7.65 -2.19
C GLY A 22 7.82 -6.75 -3.34
N PHE A 23 6.61 -6.17 -3.26
CA PHE A 23 6.06 -5.29 -4.29
C PHE A 23 6.96 -4.07 -4.60
N ASP A 24 7.15 -3.78 -5.88
CA ASP A 24 7.80 -2.55 -6.37
C ASP A 24 6.87 -1.34 -6.26
N GLN A 25 5.63 -1.48 -6.73
CA GLN A 25 4.59 -0.47 -6.58
C GLN A 25 3.32 -1.09 -6.01
N SER A 26 2.69 -0.36 -5.10
CA SER A 26 1.43 -0.77 -4.48
C SER A 26 0.66 0.43 -3.96
N PHE A 27 -0.67 0.37 -4.09
CA PHE A 27 -1.57 1.38 -3.57
C PHE A 27 -2.25 0.87 -2.30
N SER A 28 -2.25 1.69 -1.26
CA SER A 28 -2.86 1.35 0.03
C SER A 28 -3.77 2.48 0.48
N PHE A 29 -4.98 2.11 0.93
CA PHE A 29 -6.01 3.03 1.37
C PHE A 29 -6.65 2.53 2.66
N ILE A 30 -7.13 3.48 3.46
CA ILE A 30 -8.04 3.20 4.58
C ILE A 30 -9.42 2.90 3.98
N TYR A 31 -10.07 1.86 4.48
CA TYR A 31 -11.44 1.54 4.11
C TYR A 31 -12.38 2.73 4.36
N SER A 32 -13.22 3.02 3.38
CA SER A 32 -14.29 4.02 3.45
C SER A 32 -15.58 3.35 3.02
N ALA A 33 -16.54 3.26 3.95
CA ALA A 33 -17.83 2.65 3.68
C ALA A 33 -18.56 3.41 2.57
N ARG A 34 -19.03 2.66 1.56
CA ARG A 34 -19.83 3.21 0.46
C ARG A 34 -21.26 2.67 0.57
N PRO A 35 -22.29 3.54 0.53
CA PRO A 35 -23.69 3.10 0.60
C PRO A 35 -23.99 2.03 -0.46
N GLY A 36 -24.75 1.00 -0.05
CA GLY A 36 -25.17 -0.09 -0.94
C GLY A 36 -24.14 -1.21 -1.13
N THR A 37 -23.07 -1.23 -0.33
CA THR A 37 -22.10 -2.34 -0.33
C THR A 37 -22.32 -3.25 0.89
N PRO A 38 -22.16 -4.58 0.77
CA PRO A 38 -22.27 -5.48 1.93
C PRO A 38 -21.33 -5.10 3.07
N ALA A 39 -20.14 -4.60 2.73
CA ALA A 39 -19.16 -4.14 3.71
C ALA A 39 -19.61 -2.88 4.49
N SER A 40 -20.56 -2.09 3.97
CA SER A 40 -21.11 -0.93 4.67
C SER A 40 -22.09 -1.31 5.79
N GLU A 41 -22.60 -2.53 5.77
CA GLU A 41 -23.52 -3.08 6.79
C GLU A 41 -22.77 -3.80 7.93
N LEU A 42 -21.47 -4.03 7.77
CA LEU A 42 -20.63 -4.66 8.77
C LEU A 42 -20.31 -3.72 9.93
N ILE A 43 -20.18 -4.27 11.13
CA ILE A 43 -19.77 -3.53 12.31
C ILE A 43 -18.29 -3.15 12.18
N ASP A 44 -18.01 -1.85 12.25
CA ASP A 44 -16.66 -1.32 12.20
C ASP A 44 -16.16 -0.96 13.60
N GLU A 45 -15.45 -1.90 14.23
CA GLU A 45 -14.88 -1.71 15.57
C GLU A 45 -13.49 -1.07 15.55
N VAL A 46 -12.89 -0.93 14.35
CA VAL A 46 -11.53 -0.40 14.22
C VAL A 46 -11.58 1.12 14.23
N SER A 47 -10.94 1.73 15.23
CA SER A 47 -10.91 3.18 15.33
C SER A 47 -10.10 3.82 14.19
N LEU A 48 -10.45 5.06 13.81
CA LEU A 48 -9.74 5.78 12.76
C LEU A 48 -8.24 5.97 13.06
N SER A 49 -7.85 6.10 14.34
CA SER A 49 -6.45 6.20 14.73
C SER A 49 -5.69 4.92 14.39
N VAL A 50 -6.23 3.75 14.73
CA VAL A 50 -5.65 2.45 14.40
C VAL A 50 -5.54 2.28 12.88
N LYS A 51 -6.57 2.66 12.12
CA LYS A 51 -6.53 2.60 10.64
C LYS A 51 -5.41 3.44 10.04
N LYS A 52 -5.19 4.65 10.59
CA LYS A 52 -4.10 5.54 10.16
C LYS A 52 -2.74 4.99 10.51
N GLU A 53 -2.56 4.45 11.70
CA GLU A 53 -1.33 3.79 12.12
C GLU A 53 -0.99 2.60 11.22
N ARG A 54 -1.95 1.70 11.01
CA ARG A 54 -1.81 0.55 10.10
C ARG A 54 -1.44 0.97 8.68
N LEU A 55 -2.10 2.02 8.16
CA LEU A 55 -1.77 2.54 6.84
C LEU A 55 -0.32 3.06 6.78
N ALA A 56 0.11 3.82 7.79
CA ALA A 56 1.46 4.36 7.84
C ALA A 56 2.53 3.24 7.88
N LEU A 57 2.30 2.20 8.68
CA LEU A 57 3.19 1.03 8.75
C LEU A 57 3.27 0.30 7.40
N LEU A 58 2.12 0.05 6.77
CA LEU A 58 2.05 -0.59 5.46
C LEU A 58 2.77 0.23 4.39
N GLN A 59 2.51 1.54 4.33
CA GLN A 59 3.15 2.44 3.37
C GLN A 59 4.67 2.52 3.57
N ALA A 60 5.13 2.57 4.82
CA ALA A 60 6.56 2.56 5.13
C ALA A 60 7.23 1.29 4.60
N ARG A 61 6.57 0.13 4.75
CA ARG A 61 7.11 -1.13 4.27
C ARG A 61 7.12 -1.26 2.75
N LEU A 62 6.05 -0.82 2.09
CA LEU A 62 6.00 -0.76 0.62
C LEU A 62 7.09 0.17 0.07
N LYS A 63 7.29 1.34 0.69
CA LYS A 63 8.36 2.27 0.31
C LYS A 63 9.75 1.64 0.46
N TYR A 64 9.97 0.87 1.52
CA TYR A 64 11.22 0.14 1.69
C TYR A 64 11.48 -0.83 0.53
N HIS A 65 10.48 -1.61 0.12
CA HIS A 65 10.61 -2.54 -1.00
C HIS A 65 10.84 -1.83 -2.33
N ALA A 66 10.08 -0.78 -2.61
CA ALA A 66 10.25 0.06 -3.80
C ALA A 66 11.66 0.64 -3.90
N ASN A 67 12.18 1.20 -2.81
CA ASN A 67 13.53 1.75 -2.78
C ASN A 67 14.59 0.67 -3.04
N ARG A 68 14.47 -0.50 -2.41
CA ARG A 68 15.39 -1.62 -2.61
C ARG A 68 15.41 -2.05 -4.09
N ILE A 69 14.24 -2.16 -4.72
CA ILE A 69 14.13 -2.54 -6.14
C ILE A 69 14.72 -1.45 -7.04
N ALA A 70 14.44 -0.18 -6.76
CA ALA A 70 15.05 0.94 -7.48
C ALA A 70 16.59 0.94 -7.35
N ASP A 71 17.13 0.63 -6.17
CA ASP A 71 18.57 0.51 -5.96
C ASP A 71 19.17 -0.66 -6.76
N GLU A 72 18.46 -1.78 -6.86
CA GLU A 72 18.86 -2.94 -7.68
C GLU A 72 18.86 -2.62 -9.20
N MET A 73 18.07 -1.64 -9.64
CA MET A 73 18.04 -1.20 -11.05
C MET A 73 19.21 -0.28 -11.41
N VAL A 74 19.96 0.25 -10.44
CA VAL A 74 21.08 1.16 -10.72
C VAL A 74 22.15 0.45 -11.56
N GLY A 75 22.50 1.05 -12.70
CA GLY A 75 23.47 0.51 -13.65
C GLY A 75 22.90 -0.51 -14.64
N SER A 76 21.61 -0.85 -14.55
CA SER A 76 20.93 -1.64 -15.58
C SER A 76 20.70 -0.82 -16.86
N THR A 77 20.63 -1.53 -17.99
CA THR A 77 20.16 -0.96 -19.27
C THR A 77 18.72 -1.38 -19.47
N THR A 78 17.84 -0.42 -19.76
CA THR A 78 16.41 -0.66 -19.99
C THR A 78 15.92 0.09 -21.21
N ASP A 79 14.84 -0.39 -21.80
CA ASP A 79 14.15 0.31 -22.89
C ASP A 79 13.40 1.52 -22.32
N VAL A 80 13.42 2.64 -23.05
CA VAL A 80 12.79 3.89 -22.64
C VAL A 80 11.82 4.39 -23.71
N LEU A 81 10.67 4.91 -23.26
CA LEU A 81 9.71 5.61 -24.10
C LEU A 81 9.86 7.12 -23.88
N VAL A 82 10.17 7.87 -24.94
CA VAL A 82 10.29 9.33 -24.88
C VAL A 82 8.92 9.96 -25.10
N GLU A 83 8.34 10.54 -24.04
CA GLU A 83 7.01 11.16 -24.10
C GLU A 83 7.03 12.65 -24.51
N GLY A 84 8.18 13.32 -24.39
CA GLY A 84 8.34 14.72 -24.79
C GLY A 84 9.46 15.46 -24.07
N ILE A 85 9.60 16.75 -24.36
CA ILE A 85 10.62 17.62 -23.74
C ILE A 85 10.10 18.13 -22.37
N SER A 86 10.98 18.19 -21.37
CA SER A 86 10.67 18.76 -20.05
C SER A 86 10.13 20.20 -20.16
N LYS A 87 9.04 20.49 -19.44
CA LYS A 87 8.46 21.83 -19.34
C LYS A 87 9.25 22.77 -18.43
N LYS A 88 10.15 22.23 -17.59
CA LYS A 88 11.02 23.01 -16.69
C LYS A 88 12.41 23.11 -17.29
N ARG A 89 12.85 24.36 -17.52
CA ARG A 89 14.26 24.76 -17.62
C ARG A 89 14.72 25.29 -16.27
#